data_AF-A0A3R6ZYR0-F1
#
_entry.id   AF-A0A3R6ZYR0-F1
#
_cell.length_a   1.000
_cell.length_b   1.000
_cell.length_c   1.000
_cell.angle_alpha   90.00
_cell.angle_beta   90.00
_cell.angle_gamma   90.00
#
_symmetry.space_group_name_H-M   'P 1'
#
loop_
_entity.id
_entity.type
_entity.pdbx_description
1 polymer ?
#
loop_
_entity_poly.entity_id
_entity_poly.type
_entity_poly.pdbx_seq_one_letter_code
_entity_poly.pdbx_strand_id
1 'polypeptide(L)'
;MGDRNLYNKEEEMKKRITSMFLVLLMVLSLMPATVQASPASSGSGTKADPYLIATAQDLIEFRDEVNASTKKSTSTLCAKLTENIDLSNLEGDWEPIGKATNTYKDYVAYGGTFDGDGHTISGLSINATTAYQGLFGYVKGGEIKDLTVAGSVTTSTTSSAYAAGIVGYGSPVTIENCVNQATVTATKKGYIAGIVGYTSTTGSSISGCTNQGAVSGAGDYVGGIVGTANNTVIENCINSAEIVDTGKPGGYSYCVGGIAGAINSSSSIERSGNTGKITSTLKRTGGVVGSAAGTVQSCFNTGDVTGIYSLGGIAGGCASSKTKITDCYNWGNVESLTPASTFSDTATKGVGGVVGDPCSASNSESILTNCYNAGTIVNKSTIADIVLGGVIGSSSGNNYSGTTTNLITAKNCYYLSADGLNGDGANADASGITAKTADELKASDMAGLLGSSYISQTDNYPILGWQDPNAESECRIYGNICCHSR
;
A
#
# COMPACT_ATOMS: atom_id res chain seq x y z
N MET A 1 -17.77 83.64 46.09
CA MET A 1 -16.55 82.86 45.74
C MET A 1 -16.82 81.35 45.58
N GLY A 2 -18.08 80.88 45.60
CA GLY A 2 -18.43 79.45 45.52
C GLY A 2 -18.70 78.89 44.11
N ASP A 3 -19.26 79.67 43.19
CA ASP A 3 -19.77 79.12 41.91
C ASP A 3 -18.71 78.83 40.84
N ARG A 4 -17.55 79.52 40.87
CA ARG A 4 -16.46 79.27 39.91
C ARG A 4 -15.72 77.94 40.15
N ASN A 5 -15.77 77.40 41.37
CA ASN A 5 -15.13 76.13 41.70
C ASN A 5 -15.99 74.90 41.34
N LEU A 6 -17.32 75.05 41.26
CA LEU A 6 -18.21 73.99 40.80
C LEU A 6 -18.15 73.83 39.28
N TYR A 7 -18.15 74.95 38.54
CA TYR A 7 -18.08 74.94 37.07
C TYR A 7 -16.79 74.30 36.54
N ASN A 8 -15.64 74.61 37.14
CA ASN A 8 -14.36 74.01 36.75
C ASN A 8 -14.27 72.51 37.07
N LYS A 9 -14.88 72.06 38.18
CA LYS A 9 -14.92 70.63 38.53
C LYS A 9 -15.80 69.83 37.57
N GLU A 10 -16.90 70.42 37.09
CA GLU A 10 -17.80 69.77 36.13
C GLU A 10 -17.16 69.64 34.73
N GLU A 11 -16.41 70.65 34.30
CA GLU A 11 -15.60 70.64 33.07
C GLU A 11 -14.46 69.62 33.12
N GLU A 12 -13.73 69.53 34.25
CA GLU A 12 -12.70 68.52 34.45
C GLU A 12 -13.29 67.10 34.48
N MET A 13 -14.44 66.93 35.13
CA MET A 13 -15.14 65.64 35.18
C MET A 13 -15.62 65.21 33.79
N LYS A 14 -16.17 66.13 32.99
CA LYS A 14 -16.55 65.86 31.60
C LYS A 14 -15.34 65.45 30.77
N LYS A 15 -14.21 66.18 30.84
CA LYS A 15 -12.97 65.82 30.12
C LYS A 15 -12.41 64.46 30.53
N ARG A 16 -12.46 64.11 31.83
CA ARG A 16 -12.03 62.78 32.32
C ARG A 16 -12.96 61.67 31.84
N ILE A 17 -14.27 61.90 31.83
CA ILE A 17 -15.26 60.94 31.32
C ILE A 17 -15.09 60.75 29.80
N THR A 18 -14.92 61.83 29.02
CA THR A 18 -14.70 61.72 27.57
C THR A 18 -13.37 61.02 27.25
N SER A 19 -12.31 61.29 28.03
CA SER A 19 -11.03 60.60 27.88
C SER A 19 -11.11 59.12 28.26
N MET A 20 -11.87 58.75 29.29
CA MET A 20 -12.11 57.34 29.64
C MET A 20 -12.92 56.62 28.56
N PHE A 21 -13.90 57.28 27.93
CA PHE A 21 -14.64 56.72 26.80
C PHE A 21 -13.76 56.51 25.56
N LEU A 22 -12.85 57.45 25.26
CA LEU A 22 -11.90 57.32 24.14
C LEU A 22 -10.88 56.20 24.36
N VAL A 23 -10.37 56.03 25.57
CA VAL A 23 -9.47 54.92 25.92
C VAL A 23 -10.22 53.59 25.88
N LEU A 24 -11.47 53.53 26.35
CA LEU A 24 -12.29 52.33 26.27
C LEU A 24 -12.61 51.94 24.81
N LEU A 25 -12.89 52.92 23.93
CA LEU A 25 -13.08 52.71 22.49
C LEU A 25 -11.81 52.22 21.80
N MET A 26 -10.62 52.72 22.17
CA MET A 26 -9.35 52.22 21.64
C MET A 26 -9.03 50.80 22.13
N VAL A 27 -9.30 50.48 23.41
CA VAL A 27 -9.07 49.13 23.96
C VAL A 27 -10.06 48.10 23.40
N LEU A 28 -11.29 48.50 23.07
CA LEU A 28 -12.26 47.65 22.35
C LEU A 28 -11.85 47.37 20.89
N SER A 29 -11.12 48.29 20.24
CA SER A 29 -10.56 48.06 18.89
C SER A 29 -9.28 47.21 18.86
N LEU A 30 -8.72 46.90 20.04
CA LEU A 30 -7.50 46.10 20.24
C LEU A 30 -7.79 44.70 20.80
N MET A 31 -9.06 44.32 20.98
CA MET A 31 -9.40 42.92 21.24
C MET A 31 -9.07 42.14 19.96
N PRO A 32 -8.26 41.06 20.01
CA PRO A 32 -8.12 40.18 18.86
C PRO A 32 -9.54 39.77 18.48
N ALA A 33 -9.95 40.10 17.27
CA ALA A 33 -11.13 39.49 16.71
C ALA A 33 -10.92 37.99 16.91
N THR A 34 -11.78 37.36 17.70
CA THR A 34 -11.99 35.93 17.53
C THR A 34 -12.41 35.82 16.08
N VAL A 35 -11.46 35.47 15.21
CA VAL A 35 -11.73 34.98 13.88
C VAL A 35 -12.59 33.77 14.16
N GLN A 36 -13.90 33.98 14.12
CA GLN A 36 -14.85 32.91 13.98
C GLN A 36 -14.43 32.29 12.65
N ALA A 37 -13.74 31.15 12.74
CA ALA A 37 -13.30 30.39 11.58
C ALA A 37 -14.50 30.36 10.63
N SER A 38 -14.32 30.91 9.43
CA SER A 38 -15.28 30.65 8.37
C SER A 38 -15.39 29.13 8.33
N PRO A 39 -16.60 28.54 8.29
CA PRO A 39 -16.68 27.11 8.09
C PRO A 39 -15.89 26.79 6.83
N ALA A 40 -15.13 25.70 6.88
CA ALA A 40 -14.51 25.11 5.71
C ALA A 40 -15.56 25.17 4.59
N SER A 41 -15.21 25.85 3.51
CA SER A 41 -15.52 25.41 2.16
C SER A 41 -17.00 24.97 1.95
N SER A 42 -17.84 25.85 1.38
CA SER A 42 -19.31 25.69 1.22
C SER A 42 -19.85 24.25 1.22
N GLY A 43 -20.87 23.96 2.04
CA GLY A 43 -21.49 22.64 2.19
C GLY A 43 -21.83 22.36 3.66
N SER A 44 -22.60 21.30 3.94
CA SER A 44 -22.96 20.89 5.31
C SER A 44 -22.15 19.69 5.84
N GLY A 45 -21.18 19.21 5.07
CA GLY A 45 -20.33 18.08 5.45
C GLY A 45 -21.06 16.72 5.41
N THR A 46 -22.23 16.65 4.78
CA THR A 46 -22.98 15.39 4.61
C THR A 46 -22.63 14.71 3.29
N LYS A 47 -22.95 13.42 3.12
CA LYS A 47 -22.69 12.74 1.83
C LYS A 47 -23.44 13.38 0.65
N ALA A 48 -24.61 13.97 0.90
CA ALA A 48 -25.42 14.64 -0.13
C ALA A 48 -24.98 16.09 -0.40
N ASP A 49 -24.24 16.68 0.53
CA ASP A 49 -23.80 18.08 0.49
C ASP A 49 -22.45 18.19 1.23
N PRO A 50 -21.36 17.68 0.61
CA PRO A 50 -20.04 17.61 1.22
C PRO A 50 -19.41 19.00 1.33
N TYR A 51 -18.43 19.15 2.20
CA TYR A 51 -17.58 20.34 2.20
C TYR A 51 -16.75 20.43 0.91
N LEU A 52 -16.77 21.58 0.23
CA LEU A 52 -16.08 21.81 -1.05
C LEU A 52 -14.70 22.44 -0.89
N ILE A 53 -13.65 21.63 -0.77
CA ILE A 53 -12.28 22.07 -0.46
C ILE A 53 -11.61 22.65 -1.72
N ALA A 54 -11.20 23.91 -1.68
CA ALA A 54 -10.52 24.60 -2.79
C ALA A 54 -9.09 25.05 -2.44
N THR A 55 -8.74 25.11 -1.15
CA THR A 55 -7.45 25.63 -0.68
C THR A 55 -6.82 24.73 0.40
N ALA A 56 -5.52 24.93 0.64
CA ALA A 56 -4.82 24.28 1.75
C ALA A 56 -5.45 24.60 3.10
N GLN A 57 -5.95 25.84 3.27
CA GLN A 57 -6.62 26.27 4.49
C GLN A 57 -7.95 25.54 4.69
N ASP A 58 -8.76 25.36 3.64
CA ASP A 58 -10.00 24.57 3.71
C ASP A 58 -9.71 23.12 4.15
N LEU A 59 -8.63 22.52 3.62
CA LEU A 59 -8.24 21.15 3.95
C LEU A 59 -7.76 21.02 5.40
N ILE A 60 -7.03 22.03 5.90
CA ILE A 60 -6.61 22.14 7.30
C ILE A 60 -7.83 22.25 8.21
N GLU A 61 -8.80 23.11 7.88
CA GLU A 61 -10.03 23.29 8.67
C GLU A 61 -10.88 22.01 8.69
N PHE A 62 -11.03 21.34 7.55
CA PHE A 62 -11.71 20.05 7.46
C PHE A 62 -11.05 18.99 8.37
N ARG A 63 -9.72 18.86 8.30
CA ARG A 63 -8.96 17.97 9.17
C ARG A 63 -9.23 18.27 10.64
N ASP A 64 -9.17 19.54 11.01
CA ASP A 64 -9.33 19.98 12.40
C ASP A 64 -10.75 19.70 12.90
N GLU A 65 -11.77 19.90 12.07
CA GLU A 65 -13.16 19.57 12.39
C GLU A 65 -13.38 18.06 12.58
N VAL A 66 -12.81 17.24 11.69
CA VAL A 66 -12.80 15.77 11.85
C VAL A 66 -12.16 15.40 13.18
N ASN A 67 -10.96 15.91 13.45
CA ASN A 67 -10.16 15.54 14.62
C ASN A 67 -10.68 16.13 15.94
N ALA A 68 -11.52 17.17 15.90
CA ALA A 68 -12.20 17.72 17.06
C ALA A 68 -13.39 16.88 17.55
N SER A 69 -13.79 15.84 16.80
CA SER A 69 -14.86 14.92 17.21
C SER A 69 -14.57 14.24 18.55
N THR A 70 -15.63 13.79 19.22
CA THR A 70 -15.52 13.10 20.51
C THR A 70 -14.52 11.93 20.43
N LYS A 71 -13.65 11.79 21.43
CA LYS A 71 -12.70 10.66 21.48
C LYS A 71 -13.45 9.33 21.45
N LYS A 72 -12.85 8.33 20.80
CA LYS A 72 -13.41 7.00 20.50
C LYS A 72 -14.67 7.05 19.62
N SER A 73 -14.76 8.06 18.76
CA SER A 73 -15.82 8.15 17.77
C SER A 73 -15.28 8.00 16.35
N THR A 74 -16.22 8.05 15.41
CA THR A 74 -15.95 8.06 13.98
C THR A 74 -16.66 9.27 13.40
N SER A 75 -15.91 10.21 12.85
CA SER A 75 -16.48 11.37 12.15
C SER A 75 -17.03 10.93 10.80
N THR A 76 -18.25 11.34 10.47
CA THR A 76 -18.90 11.02 9.19
C THR A 76 -18.86 12.19 8.20
N LEU A 77 -18.06 13.22 8.49
CA LEU A 77 -17.95 14.41 7.65
C LEU A 77 -17.43 14.04 6.26
N CYS A 78 -18.12 14.50 5.23
CA CYS A 78 -17.79 14.25 3.84
C CYS A 78 -17.19 15.52 3.21
N ALA A 79 -16.22 15.33 2.33
CA ALA A 79 -15.57 16.42 1.61
C ALA A 79 -15.35 16.03 0.15
N LYS A 80 -15.31 17.05 -0.71
CA LYS A 80 -14.98 16.95 -2.12
C LYS A 80 -13.94 18.02 -2.48
N LEU A 81 -12.85 17.63 -3.14
CA LEU A 81 -11.92 18.61 -3.70
C LEU A 81 -12.54 19.27 -4.93
N THR A 82 -12.30 20.56 -5.08
CA THR A 82 -12.70 21.35 -6.26
C THR A 82 -11.51 21.92 -7.01
N GLU A 83 -10.32 21.83 -6.42
CA GLU A 83 -9.06 22.30 -6.97
C GLU A 83 -7.92 21.38 -6.49
N ASN A 84 -6.77 21.48 -7.15
CA ASN A 84 -5.54 20.90 -6.60
C ASN A 84 -5.10 21.68 -5.35
N ILE A 85 -4.64 20.97 -4.33
CA ILE A 85 -4.21 21.53 -3.05
C ILE A 85 -2.69 21.42 -2.91
N ASP A 86 -2.04 22.51 -2.51
CA ASP A 86 -0.60 22.55 -2.23
C ASP A 86 -0.34 22.84 -0.75
N LEU A 87 0.21 21.85 -0.04
CA LEU A 87 0.57 21.91 1.37
C LEU A 87 2.03 22.33 1.61
N SER A 88 2.81 22.67 0.57
CA SER A 88 4.23 22.98 0.69
C SER A 88 4.53 24.20 1.59
N ASN A 89 3.55 25.10 1.75
CA ASN A 89 3.64 26.28 2.62
C ASN A 89 3.02 26.07 4.01
N LEU A 90 2.62 24.84 4.35
CA LEU A 90 2.14 24.52 5.70
C LEU A 90 3.29 24.70 6.71
N GLU A 91 3.02 25.41 7.81
CA GLU A 91 3.96 25.48 8.91
C GLU A 91 3.95 24.17 9.72
N GLY A 92 5.05 23.44 9.67
CA GLY A 92 5.24 22.18 10.39
C GLY A 92 4.78 20.94 9.62
N ASP A 93 4.73 19.80 10.31
CA ASP A 93 4.30 18.53 9.72
C ASP A 93 2.78 18.43 9.68
N TRP A 94 2.27 17.74 8.66
CA TRP A 94 0.86 17.40 8.53
C TRP A 94 0.41 16.48 9.67
N GLU A 95 -0.68 16.87 10.32
CA GLU A 95 -1.42 15.99 11.22
C GLU A 95 -2.44 15.16 10.41
N PRO A 96 -2.49 13.83 10.53
CA PRO A 96 -3.42 13.02 9.75
C PRO A 96 -4.90 13.33 10.03
N ILE A 97 -5.74 13.24 8.99
CA ILE A 97 -7.20 13.22 9.13
C ILE A 97 -7.62 11.89 9.77
N GLY A 98 -8.39 11.94 10.85
CA GLY A 98 -8.67 10.75 11.66
C GLY A 98 -7.43 10.37 12.48
N LYS A 99 -7.24 11.06 13.59
CA LYS A 99 -6.10 10.90 14.49
C LYS A 99 -6.25 9.69 15.42
N ALA A 100 -5.31 8.76 15.38
CA ALA A 100 -5.15 7.72 16.40
C ALA A 100 -3.79 7.83 17.09
N THR A 101 -3.79 7.82 18.42
CA THR A 101 -2.56 7.62 19.20
C THR A 101 -2.36 6.13 19.47
N ASN A 102 -1.15 5.74 19.88
CA ASN A 102 -0.82 4.37 20.30
C ASN A 102 -1.64 3.84 21.51
N THR A 103 -2.60 4.62 22.01
CA THR A 103 -3.45 4.27 23.14
C THR A 103 -4.90 4.18 22.68
N TYR A 104 -5.54 3.02 22.87
CA TYR A 104 -6.98 2.76 22.59
C TYR A 104 -7.95 3.76 23.25
N LYS A 105 -7.44 4.62 24.14
CA LYS A 105 -8.20 5.64 24.86
C LYS A 105 -8.35 6.96 24.10
N ASP A 106 -7.52 7.21 23.08
CA ASP A 106 -7.41 8.52 22.45
C ASP A 106 -7.25 8.39 20.93
N TYR A 107 -8.39 8.13 20.27
CA TYR A 107 -8.49 8.13 18.81
C TYR A 107 -9.78 8.82 18.36
N VAL A 108 -9.75 9.37 17.16
CA VAL A 108 -10.90 9.74 16.34
C VAL A 108 -10.65 9.09 14.98
N ALA A 109 -11.61 8.29 14.49
CA ALA A 109 -11.51 7.70 13.18
C ALA A 109 -12.24 8.57 12.13
N TYR A 110 -11.77 8.54 10.89
CA TYR A 110 -12.48 9.10 9.76
C TYR A 110 -13.41 8.03 9.15
N GLY A 111 -14.68 8.37 8.92
CA GLY A 111 -15.69 7.46 8.37
C GLY A 111 -16.64 8.11 7.37
N GLY A 112 -16.29 9.31 6.88
CA GLY A 112 -17.02 9.97 5.78
C GLY A 112 -16.51 9.53 4.41
N THR A 113 -17.04 10.19 3.37
CA THR A 113 -16.53 10.11 2.00
C THR A 113 -15.62 11.30 1.70
N PHE A 114 -14.39 11.04 1.30
CA PHE A 114 -13.47 12.03 0.76
C PHE A 114 -13.30 11.81 -0.74
N ASP A 115 -13.88 12.69 -1.53
CA ASP A 115 -13.87 12.64 -2.99
C ASP A 115 -12.81 13.60 -3.53
N GLY A 116 -11.76 13.07 -4.14
CA GLY A 116 -10.71 13.88 -4.76
C GLY A 116 -11.14 14.51 -6.09
N ASP A 117 -12.20 14.05 -6.73
CA ASP A 117 -12.68 14.50 -8.05
C ASP A 117 -11.58 14.54 -9.15
N GLY A 118 -10.55 13.70 -9.00
CA GLY A 118 -9.38 13.67 -9.88
C GLY A 118 -8.28 14.68 -9.52
N HIS A 119 -8.44 15.46 -8.44
CA HIS A 119 -7.46 16.44 -7.99
C HIS A 119 -6.32 15.83 -7.16
N THR A 120 -5.26 16.63 -7.04
CA THR A 120 -4.04 16.27 -6.31
C THR A 120 -3.90 17.09 -5.02
N ILE A 121 -3.55 16.42 -3.93
CA ILE A 121 -2.98 17.03 -2.74
C ILE A 121 -1.46 16.83 -2.80
N SER A 122 -0.72 17.93 -2.95
CA SER A 122 0.73 17.96 -3.08
C SER A 122 1.39 18.62 -1.87
N GLY A 123 2.71 18.46 -1.74
CA GLY A 123 3.47 19.07 -0.64
C GLY A 123 3.21 18.42 0.73
N LEU A 124 2.60 17.23 0.79
CA LEU A 124 2.39 16.51 2.04
C LEU A 124 3.75 16.26 2.72
N SER A 125 3.93 16.71 3.96
CA SER A 125 5.13 16.43 4.76
C SER A 125 4.71 15.85 6.11
N ILE A 126 5.15 14.63 6.39
CA ILE A 126 5.00 13.99 7.70
C ILE A 126 6.37 13.47 8.14
N ASN A 127 6.84 13.92 9.30
CA ASN A 127 8.01 13.37 9.98
C ASN A 127 7.66 13.03 11.44
N ALA A 128 7.13 11.83 11.65
CA ALA A 128 6.52 11.45 12.92
C ALA A 128 7.34 10.42 13.70
N THR A 129 7.25 10.47 15.03
CA THR A 129 7.73 9.39 15.91
C THR A 129 6.60 8.44 16.35
N THR A 130 5.42 8.58 15.74
CA THR A 130 4.19 7.88 16.09
C THR A 130 3.70 6.97 14.96
N ALA A 131 2.81 6.04 15.30
CA ALA A 131 2.10 5.19 14.35
C ALA A 131 0.91 5.91 13.71
N TYR A 132 0.23 5.27 12.75
CA TYR A 132 -0.98 5.77 12.07
C TYR A 132 -0.71 7.02 11.23
N GLN A 133 0.19 6.88 10.25
CA GLN A 133 0.69 8.00 9.45
C GLN A 133 0.27 7.87 7.98
N GLY A 134 -0.08 9.01 7.40
CA GLY A 134 -0.57 9.19 6.04
C GLY A 134 -1.42 10.45 5.97
N LEU A 135 -1.95 10.78 4.79
CA LEU A 135 -2.93 11.87 4.69
C LEU A 135 -4.09 11.63 5.69
N PHE A 136 -4.54 10.37 5.78
CA PHE A 136 -5.47 9.86 6.78
C PHE A 136 -4.75 8.88 7.73
N GLY A 137 -4.95 9.07 9.04
CA GLY A 137 -4.29 8.24 10.06
C GLY A 137 -5.04 6.93 10.30
N TYR A 138 -6.32 7.06 10.68
CA TYR A 138 -7.22 5.94 10.95
C TYR A 138 -8.58 6.16 10.28
N VAL A 139 -8.90 5.29 9.33
CA VAL A 139 -10.20 5.24 8.63
C VAL A 139 -11.03 4.05 9.12
N LYS A 140 -12.30 4.28 9.45
CA LYS A 140 -13.27 3.30 9.91
C LYS A 140 -14.61 3.52 9.23
N GLY A 141 -14.96 2.65 8.30
CA GLY A 141 -16.17 2.74 7.48
C GLY A 141 -16.15 3.87 6.46
N GLY A 142 -15.01 4.52 6.25
CA GLY A 142 -14.86 5.63 5.31
C GLY A 142 -14.53 5.20 3.89
N GLU A 143 -14.78 6.12 2.95
CA GLU A 143 -14.55 5.99 1.51
C GLU A 143 -13.59 7.11 1.09
N ILE A 144 -12.49 6.77 0.41
CA ILE A 144 -11.56 7.75 -0.18
C ILE A 144 -11.44 7.41 -1.65
N LYS A 145 -11.69 8.37 -2.54
CA LYS A 145 -11.69 8.10 -3.97
C LYS A 145 -11.14 9.23 -4.82
N ASP A 146 -10.74 8.87 -6.04
CA ASP A 146 -10.38 9.79 -7.12
C ASP A 146 -9.34 10.84 -6.70
N LEU A 147 -8.38 10.42 -5.86
CA LEU A 147 -7.43 11.31 -5.20
C LEU A 147 -5.98 10.96 -5.54
N THR A 148 -5.19 11.97 -5.88
CA THR A 148 -3.73 11.84 -5.95
C THR A 148 -3.08 12.51 -4.75
N VAL A 149 -2.11 11.84 -4.10
CA VAL A 149 -1.35 12.38 -2.95
C VAL A 149 0.14 12.39 -3.27
N ALA A 150 0.80 13.54 -3.15
CA ALA A 150 2.23 13.72 -3.41
C ALA A 150 2.95 14.38 -2.22
N GLY A 151 4.17 13.93 -1.92
CA GLY A 151 4.96 14.44 -0.80
C GLY A 151 5.85 13.38 -0.14
N SER A 152 5.96 13.39 1.18
CA SER A 152 6.72 12.42 1.95
C SER A 152 6.08 12.09 3.29
N VAL A 153 6.06 10.80 3.62
CA VAL A 153 5.62 10.26 4.91
C VAL A 153 6.77 9.48 5.54
N THR A 154 7.34 10.01 6.61
CA THR A 154 8.41 9.36 7.37
C THR A 154 7.94 9.08 8.79
N THR A 155 8.17 7.85 9.27
CA THR A 155 8.00 7.51 10.69
C THR A 155 9.18 6.76 11.28
N SER A 156 9.49 7.09 12.53
CA SER A 156 10.52 6.42 13.34
C SER A 156 9.97 5.77 14.60
N THR A 157 8.67 5.48 14.64
CA THR A 157 8.04 4.87 15.82
C THR A 157 8.62 3.50 16.15
N THR A 158 8.80 3.19 17.43
CA THR A 158 9.26 1.87 17.88
C THR A 158 8.11 0.88 18.08
N SER A 159 6.86 1.35 18.03
CA SER A 159 5.66 0.52 17.86
C SER A 159 5.42 0.21 16.37
N SER A 160 4.47 -0.68 16.05
CA SER A 160 4.09 -0.94 14.66
C SER A 160 3.67 0.35 13.94
N ALA A 161 4.40 0.71 12.89
CA ALA A 161 4.29 2.00 12.20
C ALA A 161 2.90 2.35 11.64
N TYR A 162 2.18 1.42 11.00
CA TYR A 162 0.94 1.71 10.26
C TYR A 162 1.07 3.00 9.43
N ALA A 163 1.91 2.95 8.38
CA ALA A 163 2.24 4.13 7.58
C ALA A 163 1.92 3.92 6.10
N ALA A 164 1.29 4.89 5.46
CA ALA A 164 1.16 4.94 4.02
C ALA A 164 1.07 6.37 3.50
N GLY A 165 1.12 6.55 2.18
CA GLY A 165 0.89 7.85 1.57
C GLY A 165 -0.54 8.35 1.80
N ILE A 166 -1.52 7.44 1.74
CA ILE A 166 -2.95 7.79 1.84
C ILE A 166 -3.52 7.41 3.22
N VAL A 167 -3.57 6.13 3.58
CA VAL A 167 -4.20 5.65 4.83
C VAL A 167 -3.26 4.82 5.69
N GLY A 168 -2.98 5.28 6.91
CA GLY A 168 -2.18 4.49 7.87
C GLY A 168 -2.85 3.17 8.27
N TYR A 169 -4.12 3.22 8.69
CA TYR A 169 -4.90 2.08 9.17
C TYR A 169 -6.38 2.13 8.74
N GLY A 170 -6.92 1.02 8.22
CA GLY A 170 -8.31 0.89 7.75
C GLY A 170 -9.14 -0.18 8.47
N SER A 171 -10.40 0.10 8.81
CA SER A 171 -11.27 -0.84 9.57
C SER A 171 -12.81 -0.60 9.52
N PRO A 172 -13.55 -1.09 8.53
CA PRO A 172 -13.07 -1.33 7.17
C PRO A 172 -12.78 0.00 6.47
N VAL A 173 -12.18 -0.05 5.29
CA VAL A 173 -11.95 1.13 4.45
C VAL A 173 -12.22 0.78 2.99
N THR A 174 -12.81 1.71 2.24
CA THR A 174 -12.94 1.65 0.78
C THR A 174 -12.01 2.68 0.16
N ILE A 175 -11.06 2.24 -0.67
CA ILE A 175 -10.19 3.12 -1.46
C ILE A 175 -10.43 2.84 -2.94
N GLU A 176 -10.74 3.86 -3.72
CA GLU A 176 -11.05 3.72 -5.14
C GLU A 176 -10.27 4.75 -5.99
N ASN A 177 -9.65 4.32 -7.09
CA ASN A 177 -9.02 5.22 -8.08
C ASN A 177 -8.01 6.21 -7.47
N CYS A 178 -7.31 5.80 -6.42
CA CYS A 178 -6.35 6.68 -5.73
C CYS A 178 -4.92 6.44 -6.20
N VAL A 179 -4.13 7.51 -6.25
CA VAL A 179 -2.72 7.48 -6.65
C VAL A 179 -1.84 8.00 -5.53
N ASN A 180 -0.88 7.19 -5.07
CA ASN A 180 0.19 7.66 -4.20
C ASN A 180 1.43 8.01 -5.04
N GLN A 181 1.86 9.27 -4.97
CA GLN A 181 3.16 9.76 -5.44
C GLN A 181 4.07 10.15 -4.26
N ALA A 182 3.61 10.02 -3.02
CA ALA A 182 4.41 10.34 -1.85
C ALA A 182 5.40 9.22 -1.52
N THR A 183 6.63 9.58 -1.17
CA THR A 183 7.61 8.63 -0.65
C THR A 183 7.24 8.22 0.77
N VAL A 184 7.19 6.92 1.05
CA VAL A 184 6.81 6.38 2.37
C VAL A 184 8.01 5.67 2.99
N THR A 185 8.45 6.12 4.16
CA THR A 185 9.61 5.57 4.87
C THR A 185 9.28 5.23 6.31
N ALA A 186 9.47 3.98 6.72
CA ALA A 186 9.53 3.59 8.12
C ALA A 186 10.94 3.14 8.48
N THR A 187 11.59 3.85 9.41
CA THR A 187 12.96 3.53 9.86
C THR A 187 13.00 2.44 10.94
N LYS A 188 11.83 1.92 11.29
CA LYS A 188 11.57 0.89 12.30
C LYS A 188 10.51 -0.08 11.77
N LYS A 189 10.24 -1.11 12.56
CA LYS A 189 9.29 -2.18 12.25
C LYS A 189 7.86 -1.64 12.11
N GLY A 190 7.14 -2.11 11.10
CA GLY A 190 5.70 -1.91 11.00
C GLY A 190 5.10 -2.33 9.66
N TYR A 191 3.82 -2.03 9.53
CA TYR A 191 3.07 -2.19 8.30
C TYR A 191 3.18 -0.92 7.48
N ILE A 192 3.74 -1.04 6.28
CA ILE A 192 3.95 0.10 5.39
C ILE A 192 3.44 -0.18 3.98
N ALA A 193 2.89 0.84 3.34
CA ALA A 193 2.61 0.78 1.91
C ALA A 193 2.49 2.15 1.25
N GLY A 194 2.31 2.19 -0.07
CA GLY A 194 1.93 3.41 -0.77
C GLY A 194 0.50 3.87 -0.47
N ILE A 195 -0.48 2.95 -0.48
CA ILE A 195 -1.91 3.30 -0.35
C ILE A 195 -2.43 3.08 1.08
N VAL A 196 -2.40 1.85 1.60
CA VAL A 196 -2.92 1.51 2.94
C VAL A 196 -1.90 0.73 3.77
N GLY A 197 -1.52 1.22 4.95
CA GLY A 197 -0.57 0.51 5.80
C GLY A 197 -1.12 -0.86 6.24
N TYR A 198 -2.34 -0.90 6.77
CA TYR A 198 -2.97 -2.11 7.30
C TYR A 198 -4.49 -2.07 7.20
N THR A 199 -5.11 -3.19 6.81
CA THR A 199 -6.56 -3.39 6.93
C THR A 199 -6.87 -4.47 7.97
N SER A 200 -7.83 -4.20 8.87
CA SER A 200 -8.02 -5.03 10.08
C SER A 200 -9.28 -5.89 10.11
N THR A 201 -10.35 -5.49 9.43
CA THR A 201 -11.67 -6.12 9.51
C THR A 201 -12.24 -6.44 8.14
N THR A 202 -13.23 -7.35 8.12
CA THR A 202 -14.05 -7.67 6.95
C THR A 202 -14.68 -6.44 6.32
N GLY A 203 -14.71 -6.42 4.99
CA GLY A 203 -15.40 -5.39 4.21
C GLY A 203 -14.50 -4.25 3.75
N SER A 204 -13.18 -4.39 3.85
CA SER A 204 -12.26 -3.42 3.21
C SER A 204 -12.10 -3.75 1.72
N SER A 205 -12.00 -2.73 0.88
CA SER A 205 -11.72 -2.85 -0.55
C SER A 205 -10.72 -1.79 -1.00
N ILE A 206 -9.82 -2.19 -1.90
CA ILE A 206 -8.84 -1.31 -2.53
C ILE A 206 -8.91 -1.59 -4.03
N SER A 207 -9.45 -0.65 -4.81
CA SER A 207 -9.71 -0.85 -6.24
C SER A 207 -9.16 0.29 -7.09
N GLY A 208 -8.59 -0.03 -8.25
CA GLY A 208 -8.13 0.99 -9.22
C GLY A 208 -6.97 1.85 -8.72
N CYS A 209 -6.25 1.41 -7.69
CA CYS A 209 -5.25 2.24 -7.01
C CYS A 209 -3.84 2.04 -7.60
N THR A 210 -3.05 3.12 -7.65
CA THR A 210 -1.67 3.06 -8.16
C THR A 210 -0.67 3.64 -7.16
N ASN A 211 0.41 2.91 -6.90
CA ASN A 211 1.56 3.46 -6.20
C ASN A 211 2.69 3.82 -7.17
N GLN A 212 3.13 5.08 -7.10
CA GLN A 212 4.23 5.67 -7.86
C GLN A 212 5.31 6.29 -6.94
N GLY A 213 5.01 6.47 -5.64
CA GLY A 213 5.97 6.90 -4.63
C GLY A 213 6.77 5.74 -4.05
N ALA A 214 8.08 5.93 -3.86
CA ALA A 214 8.97 4.90 -3.33
C ALA A 214 8.56 4.48 -1.90
N VAL A 215 8.69 3.18 -1.60
CA VAL A 215 8.37 2.63 -0.26
C VAL A 215 9.62 2.02 0.36
N SER A 216 10.03 2.51 1.53
CA SER A 216 11.20 2.04 2.27
C SER A 216 10.85 1.53 3.66
N GLY A 217 11.12 0.25 3.93
CA GLY A 217 10.85 -0.43 5.19
C GLY A 217 12.08 -0.92 5.94
N ALA A 218 11.84 -1.28 7.20
CA ALA A 218 12.83 -1.80 8.14
C ALA A 218 12.36 -3.07 8.86
N GLY A 219 11.67 -3.96 8.14
CA GLY A 219 11.60 -5.37 8.50
C GLY A 219 10.34 -5.91 9.16
N ASP A 220 9.15 -5.61 8.65
CA ASP A 220 7.88 -6.22 9.09
C ASP A 220 7.00 -6.61 7.87
N TYR A 221 6.15 -5.70 7.38
CA TYR A 221 5.24 -5.96 6.26
C TYR A 221 5.22 -4.77 5.32
N VAL A 222 5.76 -4.97 4.13
CA VAL A 222 5.93 -3.91 3.12
C VAL A 222 5.16 -4.28 1.86
N GLY A 223 4.23 -3.43 1.45
CA GLY A 223 3.51 -3.55 0.19
C GLY A 223 3.64 -2.28 -0.66
N GLY A 224 3.52 -2.37 -1.98
CA GLY A 224 3.33 -1.15 -2.78
C GLY A 224 1.93 -0.56 -2.58
N ILE A 225 0.91 -1.41 -2.46
CA ILE A 225 -0.49 -0.99 -2.27
C ILE A 225 -0.92 -1.15 -0.82
N VAL A 226 -0.70 -2.33 -0.22
CA VAL A 226 -1.10 -2.60 1.16
C VAL A 226 -0.05 -3.38 1.96
N GLY A 227 0.25 -2.96 3.19
CA GLY A 227 1.24 -3.66 4.02
C GLY A 227 0.74 -5.07 4.38
N THR A 228 -0.40 -5.12 5.07
CA THR A 228 -1.13 -6.38 5.32
C THR A 228 -2.62 -6.21 5.11
N ALA A 229 -3.20 -7.17 4.40
CA ALA A 229 -4.61 -7.21 4.07
C ALA A 229 -5.34 -8.32 4.84
N ASN A 230 -6.36 -7.95 5.64
CA ASN A 230 -7.22 -8.90 6.33
C ASN A 230 -8.66 -8.80 5.83
N ASN A 231 -9.19 -9.90 5.30
CA ASN A 231 -10.54 -9.96 4.72
C ASN A 231 -10.80 -8.79 3.75
N THR A 232 -9.86 -8.56 2.85
CA THR A 232 -9.82 -7.42 1.94
C THR A 232 -9.77 -7.90 0.50
N VAL A 233 -10.52 -7.23 -0.37
CA VAL A 233 -10.44 -7.41 -1.82
C VAL A 233 -9.53 -6.32 -2.38
N ILE A 234 -8.49 -6.71 -3.10
CA ILE A 234 -7.54 -5.81 -3.77
C ILE A 234 -7.67 -6.07 -5.26
N GLU A 235 -8.11 -5.09 -6.04
CA GLU A 235 -8.44 -5.29 -7.44
C GLU A 235 -7.96 -4.15 -8.34
N ASN A 236 -7.50 -4.45 -9.55
CA ASN A 236 -7.09 -3.42 -10.53
C ASN A 236 -6.03 -2.46 -9.97
N CYS A 237 -5.10 -2.96 -9.15
CA CYS A 237 -4.09 -2.15 -8.49
C CYS A 237 -2.70 -2.35 -9.11
N ILE A 238 -1.94 -1.26 -9.25
CA ILE A 238 -0.59 -1.29 -9.84
C ILE A 238 0.43 -0.65 -8.92
N ASN A 239 1.55 -1.34 -8.68
CA ASN A 239 2.76 -0.70 -8.14
C ASN A 239 3.77 -0.48 -9.26
N SER A 240 4.16 0.78 -9.46
CA SER A 240 5.25 1.17 -10.37
C SER A 240 6.47 1.76 -9.65
N ALA A 241 6.41 1.89 -8.33
CA ALA A 241 7.48 2.46 -7.54
C ALA A 241 8.46 1.40 -7.02
N GLU A 242 9.70 1.82 -6.77
CA GLU A 242 10.67 0.97 -6.08
C GLU A 242 10.23 0.69 -4.64
N ILE A 243 10.40 -0.57 -4.23
CA ILE A 243 10.21 -1.01 -2.85
C ILE A 243 11.56 -1.51 -2.32
N VAL A 244 11.97 -0.96 -1.18
CA VAL A 244 13.19 -1.37 -0.49
C VAL A 244 12.84 -1.77 0.94
N ASP A 245 13.24 -2.96 1.38
CA ASP A 245 13.24 -3.33 2.80
C ASP A 245 14.64 -3.71 3.24
N THR A 246 15.14 -3.00 4.25
CA THR A 246 16.47 -3.19 4.86
C THR A 246 16.39 -3.85 6.23
N GLY A 247 15.25 -4.46 6.53
CA GLY A 247 14.98 -5.14 7.77
C GLY A 247 15.97 -6.24 8.06
N LYS A 248 16.29 -6.40 9.35
CA LYS A 248 17.15 -7.50 9.79
C LYS A 248 16.38 -8.83 9.64
N PRO A 249 16.89 -9.81 8.86
CA PRO A 249 16.28 -11.14 8.79
C PRO A 249 16.29 -11.84 10.14
N GLY A 250 15.30 -12.71 10.36
CA GLY A 250 15.17 -13.46 11.59
C GLY A 250 14.13 -14.58 11.51
N GLY A 251 13.75 -15.11 12.67
CA GLY A 251 12.75 -16.19 12.75
C GLY A 251 11.33 -15.77 12.36
N TYR A 252 11.00 -14.48 12.50
CA TYR A 252 9.67 -13.96 12.20
C TYR A 252 9.37 -13.96 10.68
N SER A 253 8.07 -13.99 10.38
CA SER A 253 7.53 -14.02 9.03
C SER A 253 7.38 -12.63 8.43
N TYR A 254 8.47 -11.89 8.35
CA TYR A 254 8.46 -10.58 7.69
C TYR A 254 8.33 -10.76 6.18
N CYS A 255 7.57 -9.89 5.53
CA CYS A 255 7.13 -10.08 4.16
C CYS A 255 7.20 -8.80 3.35
N VAL A 256 7.57 -8.94 2.07
CA VAL A 256 7.62 -7.82 1.12
C VAL A 256 6.91 -8.24 -0.16
N GLY A 257 6.02 -7.39 -0.69
CA GLY A 257 5.39 -7.62 -1.99
C GLY A 257 5.12 -6.35 -2.77
N GLY A 258 5.10 -6.46 -4.11
CA GLY A 258 4.80 -5.31 -4.97
C GLY A 258 3.39 -4.76 -4.77
N ILE A 259 2.40 -5.61 -4.56
CA ILE A 259 1.03 -5.20 -4.22
C ILE A 259 0.81 -5.29 -2.71
N ALA A 260 1.05 -6.46 -2.12
CA ALA A 260 0.80 -6.70 -0.70
C ALA A 260 1.99 -7.32 0.03
N GLY A 261 2.33 -6.85 1.23
CA GLY A 261 3.27 -7.58 2.09
C GLY A 261 2.71 -8.95 2.46
N ALA A 262 1.48 -8.99 2.97
CA ALA A 262 0.77 -10.24 3.26
C ALA A 262 -0.74 -10.12 3.06
N ILE A 263 -1.37 -11.22 2.67
CA ILE A 263 -2.83 -11.36 2.64
C ILE A 263 -3.26 -12.59 3.45
N ASN A 264 -4.39 -12.51 4.15
CA ASN A 264 -4.94 -13.66 4.88
C ASN A 264 -5.83 -14.57 3.99
N SER A 265 -6.30 -15.69 4.51
CA SER A 265 -7.08 -16.70 3.78
C SER A 265 -8.44 -16.21 3.24
N SER A 266 -8.92 -15.09 3.75
CA SER A 266 -10.20 -14.47 3.35
C SER A 266 -10.00 -13.25 2.45
N SER A 267 -8.77 -13.02 1.97
CA SER A 267 -8.43 -11.89 1.12
C SER A 267 -8.09 -12.35 -0.29
N SER A 268 -8.24 -11.44 -1.27
CA SER A 268 -7.84 -11.69 -2.65
C SER A 268 -7.07 -10.52 -3.24
N ILE A 269 -6.15 -10.84 -4.16
CA ILE A 269 -5.51 -9.90 -5.08
C ILE A 269 -5.90 -10.34 -6.49
N GLU A 270 -6.57 -9.46 -7.21
CA GLU A 270 -7.16 -9.74 -8.51
C GLU A 270 -6.77 -8.66 -9.51
N ARG A 271 -6.45 -9.04 -10.75
CA ARG A 271 -6.20 -8.09 -11.86
C ARG A 271 -5.20 -6.99 -11.50
N SER A 272 -4.11 -7.36 -10.83
CA SER A 272 -3.17 -6.41 -10.23
C SER A 272 -1.73 -6.75 -10.61
N GLY A 273 -0.82 -5.78 -10.55
CA GLY A 273 0.54 -6.04 -11.01
C GLY A 273 1.62 -5.10 -10.51
N ASN A 274 2.84 -5.62 -10.53
CA ASN A 274 4.04 -4.90 -10.13
C ASN A 274 4.98 -4.69 -11.32
N THR A 275 5.38 -3.45 -11.53
CA THR A 275 6.44 -3.05 -12.48
C THR A 275 7.65 -2.45 -11.77
N GLY A 276 7.48 -2.04 -10.51
CA GLY A 276 8.55 -1.49 -9.68
C GLY A 276 9.55 -2.55 -9.21
N LYS A 277 10.82 -2.18 -9.12
CA LYS A 277 11.86 -3.05 -8.55
C LYS A 277 11.64 -3.28 -7.06
N ILE A 278 11.86 -4.51 -6.60
CA ILE A 278 11.77 -4.89 -5.18
C ILE A 278 13.14 -5.37 -4.71
N THR A 279 13.68 -4.71 -3.69
CA THR A 279 14.94 -5.10 -3.04
C THR A 279 14.71 -5.35 -1.55
N SER A 280 14.84 -6.58 -1.10
CA SER A 280 14.58 -6.98 0.28
C SER A 280 15.74 -7.75 0.88
N THR A 281 16.06 -7.47 2.15
CA THR A 281 16.98 -8.28 2.97
C THR A 281 16.25 -9.33 3.80
N LEU A 282 15.00 -9.66 3.45
CA LEU A 282 14.15 -10.60 4.18
C LEU A 282 13.83 -11.87 3.36
N LYS A 283 13.36 -12.90 4.08
CA LYS A 283 12.61 -14.01 3.48
C LYS A 283 11.19 -13.57 3.11
N ARG A 284 10.45 -14.38 2.36
CA ARG A 284 9.05 -14.11 1.95
C ARG A 284 8.89 -12.81 1.18
N THR A 285 9.63 -12.75 0.07
CA THR A 285 9.59 -11.62 -0.86
C THR A 285 8.94 -12.09 -2.16
N GLY A 286 7.88 -11.40 -2.60
CA GLY A 286 7.17 -11.72 -3.84
C GLY A 286 7.04 -10.51 -4.76
N GLY A 287 7.01 -10.72 -6.07
CA GLY A 287 6.73 -9.62 -7.01
C GLY A 287 5.34 -9.00 -6.81
N VAL A 288 4.34 -9.80 -6.46
CA VAL A 288 2.97 -9.35 -6.15
C VAL A 288 2.70 -9.40 -4.66
N VAL A 289 2.99 -10.53 -4.00
CA VAL A 289 2.69 -10.72 -2.58
C VAL A 289 3.80 -11.45 -1.82
N GLY A 290 4.20 -10.95 -0.66
CA GLY A 290 5.21 -11.63 0.16
C GLY A 290 4.68 -12.96 0.74
N SER A 291 3.57 -12.91 1.47
CA SER A 291 2.86 -14.09 2.01
C SER A 291 1.43 -14.19 1.49
N ALA A 292 1.17 -15.21 0.67
CA ALA A 292 -0.16 -15.48 0.13
C ALA A 292 -0.86 -16.56 0.97
N ALA A 293 -1.85 -16.22 1.79
CA ALA A 293 -2.74 -17.22 2.41
C ALA A 293 -4.08 -17.36 1.67
N GLY A 294 -4.47 -16.34 0.90
CA GLY A 294 -5.75 -16.26 0.19
C GLY A 294 -5.62 -16.61 -1.29
N THR A 295 -6.32 -15.84 -2.13
CA THR A 295 -6.30 -16.02 -3.60
C THR A 295 -5.49 -14.91 -4.26
N VAL A 296 -4.62 -15.28 -5.20
CA VAL A 296 -3.93 -14.35 -6.11
C VAL A 296 -4.30 -14.77 -7.52
N GLN A 297 -5.01 -13.91 -8.26
CA GLN A 297 -5.57 -14.27 -9.55
C GLN A 297 -5.33 -13.18 -10.59
N SER A 298 -5.01 -13.57 -11.82
CA SER A 298 -4.87 -12.62 -12.93
C SER A 298 -3.88 -11.51 -12.60
N CYS A 299 -2.73 -11.87 -12.00
CA CYS A 299 -1.74 -10.91 -11.54
C CYS A 299 -0.41 -11.05 -12.28
N PHE A 300 0.35 -9.97 -12.36
CA PHE A 300 1.64 -10.00 -13.03
C PHE A 300 2.77 -9.33 -12.24
N ASN A 301 3.99 -9.75 -12.54
CA ASN A 301 5.20 -9.05 -12.14
C ASN A 301 6.15 -8.87 -13.33
N THR A 302 6.66 -7.65 -13.51
CA THR A 302 7.71 -7.33 -14.48
C THR A 302 8.92 -6.66 -13.83
N GLY A 303 8.78 -6.18 -12.58
CA GLY A 303 9.89 -5.62 -11.82
C GLY A 303 10.81 -6.71 -11.28
N ASP A 304 12.12 -6.46 -11.24
CA ASP A 304 13.08 -7.38 -10.65
C ASP A 304 12.81 -7.55 -9.14
N VAL A 305 12.91 -8.78 -8.66
CA VAL A 305 12.65 -9.16 -7.28
C VAL A 305 13.91 -9.75 -6.66
N THR A 306 14.41 -9.07 -5.63
CA THR A 306 15.58 -9.51 -4.87
C THR A 306 15.19 -9.80 -3.42
N GLY A 307 15.59 -10.96 -2.90
CA GLY A 307 15.30 -11.40 -1.53
C GLY A 307 16.31 -12.43 -1.03
N ILE A 308 15.95 -13.20 0.01
CA ILE A 308 16.80 -14.30 0.50
C ILE A 308 16.31 -15.67 -0.01
N TYR A 309 15.18 -16.14 0.52
CA TYR A 309 14.49 -17.37 0.12
C TYR A 309 13.02 -17.25 0.56
N SER A 310 12.19 -18.24 0.24
CA SER A 310 10.75 -18.01 0.11
C SER A 310 10.55 -16.79 -0.80
N LEU A 311 11.17 -16.87 -1.97
CA LEU A 311 11.32 -15.77 -2.91
C LEU A 311 10.63 -16.19 -4.21
N GLY A 312 9.69 -15.38 -4.67
CA GLY A 312 8.94 -15.68 -5.89
C GLY A 312 8.70 -14.47 -6.78
N GLY A 313 8.61 -14.70 -8.09
CA GLY A 313 8.21 -13.64 -9.02
C GLY A 313 6.77 -13.15 -8.82
N ILE A 314 5.87 -14.00 -8.30
CA ILE A 314 4.51 -13.60 -7.90
C ILE A 314 4.36 -13.62 -6.38
N ALA A 315 4.59 -14.77 -5.76
CA ALA A 315 4.41 -14.94 -4.32
C ALA A 315 5.70 -15.43 -3.63
N GLY A 316 6.09 -14.79 -2.53
CA GLY A 316 7.20 -15.28 -1.72
C GLY A 316 6.91 -16.68 -1.17
N GLY A 317 5.69 -16.91 -0.69
CA GLY A 317 5.23 -18.27 -0.40
C GLY A 317 3.74 -18.41 -0.12
N CYS A 318 3.26 -19.65 -0.17
CA CYS A 318 1.90 -20.03 0.17
C CYS A 318 1.77 -20.15 1.70
N ALA A 319 1.30 -19.10 2.36
CA ALA A 319 1.28 -18.96 3.81
C ALA A 319 0.08 -19.60 4.52
N SER A 320 -0.78 -20.34 3.80
CA SER A 320 -1.86 -21.15 4.38
C SER A 320 -2.21 -22.34 3.50
N SER A 321 -2.91 -23.33 4.04
CA SER A 321 -3.46 -24.42 3.24
C SER A 321 -4.49 -23.90 2.23
N LYS A 322 -4.55 -24.54 1.06
CA LYS A 322 -5.49 -24.20 -0.02
C LYS A 322 -5.31 -22.78 -0.57
N THR A 323 -4.10 -22.22 -0.46
CA THR A 323 -3.72 -21.00 -1.17
C THR A 323 -3.88 -21.23 -2.68
N LYS A 324 -4.46 -20.27 -3.39
CA LYS A 324 -4.69 -20.34 -4.84
C LYS A 324 -3.92 -19.25 -5.54
N ILE A 325 -3.08 -19.64 -6.51
CA ILE A 325 -2.37 -18.71 -7.38
C ILE A 325 -2.70 -19.11 -8.81
N THR A 326 -3.52 -18.30 -9.50
CA THR A 326 -4.09 -18.67 -10.80
C THR A 326 -3.94 -17.57 -11.83
N ASP A 327 -3.65 -17.93 -13.07
CA ASP A 327 -3.55 -16.98 -14.17
C ASP A 327 -2.54 -15.87 -13.86
N CYS A 328 -1.34 -16.22 -13.38
CA CYS A 328 -0.33 -15.24 -13.01
C CYS A 328 0.97 -15.42 -13.79
N TYR A 329 1.65 -14.32 -14.11
CA TYR A 329 2.95 -14.40 -14.80
C TYR A 329 4.04 -13.51 -14.23
N ASN A 330 5.28 -13.98 -14.31
CA ASN A 330 6.46 -13.23 -13.95
C ASN A 330 7.41 -13.05 -15.14
N TRP A 331 7.79 -11.82 -15.46
CA TRP A 331 8.87 -11.48 -16.40
C TRP A 331 10.09 -10.84 -15.72
N GLY A 332 9.94 -10.37 -14.48
CA GLY A 332 11.05 -9.79 -13.71
C GLY A 332 12.05 -10.85 -13.28
N ASN A 333 13.32 -10.49 -13.16
CA ASN A 333 14.33 -11.42 -12.67
C ASN A 333 14.13 -11.70 -11.18
N VAL A 334 14.37 -12.93 -10.75
CA VAL A 334 14.25 -13.37 -9.36
C VAL A 334 15.64 -13.77 -8.85
N GLU A 335 16.15 -13.00 -7.89
CA GLU A 335 17.53 -13.14 -7.40
C GLU A 335 17.60 -13.28 -5.88
N SER A 336 18.18 -14.39 -5.39
CA SER A 336 18.48 -14.52 -3.96
C SER A 336 19.86 -13.99 -3.61
N LEU A 337 19.97 -13.36 -2.45
CA LEU A 337 21.20 -12.78 -1.90
C LEU A 337 21.55 -13.32 -0.50
N THR A 338 22.81 -13.16 -0.12
CA THR A 338 23.25 -13.34 1.26
C THR A 338 22.98 -12.04 2.04
N PRO A 339 22.17 -12.06 3.11
CA PRO A 339 22.01 -10.87 3.94
C PRO A 339 23.29 -10.59 4.73
N ALA A 340 23.53 -9.31 5.03
CA ALA A 340 24.70 -8.89 5.80
C ALA A 340 24.71 -9.46 7.24
N SER A 341 23.54 -9.65 7.84
CA SER A 341 23.42 -10.26 9.17
C SER A 341 23.19 -11.77 9.07
N THR A 342 23.97 -12.53 9.83
CA THR A 342 23.74 -13.97 9.98
C THR A 342 22.50 -14.25 10.81
N PHE A 343 21.75 -15.27 10.40
CA PHE A 343 20.62 -15.81 11.13
C PHE A 343 20.49 -17.31 10.80
N SER A 344 19.85 -18.06 11.69
CA SER A 344 19.58 -19.49 11.48
C SER A 344 18.09 -19.70 11.33
N ASP A 345 17.72 -20.50 10.34
CA ASP A 345 16.35 -20.88 10.05
C ASP A 345 16.35 -22.29 9.45
N THR A 346 15.41 -23.11 9.89
CA THR A 346 15.20 -24.48 9.39
C THR A 346 14.10 -24.55 8.35
N ALA A 347 13.47 -23.42 8.01
CA ALA A 347 12.46 -23.33 6.97
C ALA A 347 12.98 -23.84 5.62
N THR A 348 12.04 -24.21 4.75
CA THR A 348 12.34 -24.42 3.33
C THR A 348 12.93 -23.15 2.74
N LYS A 349 13.87 -23.31 1.81
CA LYS A 349 14.59 -22.20 1.17
C LYS A 349 14.36 -22.20 -0.35
N GLY A 350 13.09 -22.12 -0.75
CA GLY A 350 12.73 -22.12 -2.17
C GLY A 350 12.88 -20.74 -2.82
N VAL A 351 13.40 -20.71 -4.05
CA VAL A 351 13.40 -19.54 -4.92
C VAL A 351 12.77 -19.93 -6.25
N GLY A 352 11.62 -19.35 -6.56
CA GLY A 352 10.80 -19.77 -7.71
C GLY A 352 10.46 -18.63 -8.66
N GLY A 353 10.22 -18.96 -9.93
CA GLY A 353 9.78 -17.98 -10.92
C GLY A 353 8.39 -17.42 -10.63
N VAL A 354 7.51 -18.21 -10.02
CA VAL A 354 6.15 -17.79 -9.61
C VAL A 354 6.02 -17.81 -8.09
N VAL A 355 6.32 -18.94 -7.45
CA VAL A 355 6.18 -19.11 -6.00
C VAL A 355 7.48 -19.60 -5.39
N GLY A 356 7.90 -19.01 -4.26
CA GLY A 356 9.05 -19.51 -3.51
C GLY A 356 8.80 -20.90 -2.92
N ASP A 357 7.97 -20.99 -1.87
CA ASP A 357 7.74 -22.25 -1.13
C ASP A 357 6.42 -22.24 -0.30
N PRO A 358 6.07 -23.30 0.46
CA PRO A 358 4.81 -23.36 1.20
C PRO A 358 4.89 -22.71 2.59
N CYS A 359 5.95 -21.99 2.93
CA CYS A 359 6.19 -21.32 4.21
C CYS A 359 6.27 -22.21 5.48
N SER A 360 5.63 -23.39 5.48
CA SER A 360 5.51 -24.34 6.57
C SER A 360 5.10 -25.71 6.02
N ALA A 361 5.56 -26.80 6.65
CA ALA A 361 5.11 -28.14 6.25
C ALA A 361 3.66 -28.47 6.64
N SER A 362 2.97 -27.56 7.33
CA SER A 362 1.54 -27.69 7.64
C SER A 362 0.62 -27.05 6.60
N ASN A 363 1.16 -26.26 5.67
CA ASN A 363 0.37 -25.61 4.62
C ASN A 363 0.26 -26.57 3.44
N SER A 364 -0.90 -27.21 3.29
CA SER A 364 -1.14 -28.26 2.28
C SER A 364 -2.10 -27.81 1.18
N GLU A 365 -2.15 -28.56 0.10
CA GLU A 365 -3.17 -28.42 -0.96
C GLU A 365 -3.17 -27.03 -1.63
N SER A 366 -2.02 -26.34 -1.64
CA SER A 366 -1.88 -25.10 -2.41
C SER A 366 -1.81 -25.45 -3.90
N ILE A 367 -2.45 -24.63 -4.74
CA ILE A 367 -2.61 -24.92 -6.16
C ILE A 367 -2.15 -23.72 -6.99
N LEU A 368 -1.28 -24.00 -7.96
CA LEU A 368 -0.93 -23.11 -9.06
C LEU A 368 -1.65 -23.59 -10.31
N THR A 369 -2.29 -22.68 -11.04
CA THR A 369 -2.94 -23.02 -12.30
C THR A 369 -2.73 -21.91 -13.32
N ASN A 370 -2.37 -22.27 -14.55
CA ASN A 370 -2.23 -21.31 -15.64
C ASN A 370 -1.20 -20.20 -15.36
N CYS A 371 -0.09 -20.56 -14.70
CA CYS A 371 0.94 -19.60 -14.33
C CYS A 371 2.20 -19.80 -15.17
N TYR A 372 2.94 -18.73 -15.46
CA TYR A 372 4.23 -18.89 -16.12
C TYR A 372 5.31 -17.91 -15.68
N ASN A 373 6.56 -18.30 -15.91
CA ASN A 373 7.72 -17.46 -15.66
C ASN A 373 8.57 -17.31 -16.93
N ALA A 374 8.86 -16.07 -17.32
CA ALA A 374 9.83 -15.73 -18.36
C ALA A 374 11.06 -14.99 -17.79
N GLY A 375 11.05 -14.64 -16.50
CA GLY A 375 12.19 -14.01 -15.82
C GLY A 375 13.30 -15.01 -15.50
N THR A 376 14.54 -14.53 -15.40
CA THR A 376 15.66 -15.39 -14.97
C THR A 376 15.56 -15.67 -13.47
N ILE A 377 16.09 -16.83 -13.04
CA ILE A 377 16.10 -17.24 -11.63
C ILE A 377 17.53 -17.53 -11.24
N VAL A 378 18.05 -16.78 -10.28
CA VAL A 378 19.48 -16.81 -9.93
C VAL A 378 19.66 -16.93 -8.42
N ASN A 379 20.48 -17.89 -8.00
CA ASN A 379 21.00 -17.93 -6.64
C ASN A 379 22.37 -17.26 -6.56
N LYS A 380 22.44 -16.08 -5.94
CA LYS A 380 23.72 -15.45 -5.55
C LYS A 380 23.99 -15.52 -4.05
N SER A 381 23.15 -16.24 -3.31
CA SER A 381 23.30 -16.43 -1.88
C SER A 381 24.29 -17.56 -1.57
N THR A 382 25.01 -17.41 -0.48
CA THR A 382 25.88 -18.43 0.13
C THR A 382 25.15 -19.26 1.17
N ILE A 383 23.85 -19.02 1.37
CA ILE A 383 23.02 -19.83 2.27
C ILE A 383 22.88 -21.23 1.69
N ALA A 384 23.20 -22.24 2.51
CA ALA A 384 23.05 -23.64 2.14
C ALA A 384 21.58 -24.00 1.87
N ASP A 385 21.38 -25.01 1.03
CA ASP A 385 20.09 -25.66 0.75
C ASP A 385 19.05 -24.79 0.02
N ILE A 386 19.46 -23.66 -0.59
CA ILE A 386 18.59 -22.95 -1.53
C ILE A 386 18.39 -23.81 -2.77
N VAL A 387 17.13 -23.98 -3.16
CA VAL A 387 16.72 -24.67 -4.39
C VAL A 387 16.02 -23.69 -5.32
N LEU A 388 16.29 -23.85 -6.62
CA LEU A 388 15.74 -23.01 -7.69
C LEU A 388 14.74 -23.80 -8.50
N GLY A 389 13.56 -23.22 -8.77
CA GLY A 389 12.62 -23.82 -9.70
C GLY A 389 11.94 -22.82 -10.62
N GLY A 390 11.78 -23.20 -11.88
CA GLY A 390 11.23 -22.39 -12.95
C GLY A 390 9.85 -21.79 -12.63
N VAL A 391 9.03 -22.51 -11.87
CA VAL A 391 7.73 -22.03 -11.39
C VAL A 391 7.68 -22.05 -9.87
N ILE A 392 8.02 -23.18 -9.25
CA ILE A 392 7.96 -23.39 -7.81
C ILE A 392 9.39 -23.55 -7.28
N GLY A 393 9.82 -22.73 -6.33
CA GLY A 393 11.15 -22.90 -5.72
C GLY A 393 11.26 -24.24 -4.98
N SER A 394 10.27 -24.54 -4.13
CA SER A 394 10.11 -25.85 -3.51
C SER A 394 8.65 -26.12 -3.17
N SER A 395 8.10 -27.27 -3.59
CA SER A 395 6.79 -27.74 -3.09
C SER A 395 6.85 -28.46 -1.74
N SER A 396 8.01 -28.45 -1.07
CA SER A 396 8.24 -29.20 0.17
C SER A 396 8.40 -28.27 1.38
N GLY A 397 7.90 -28.71 2.53
CA GLY A 397 7.97 -27.99 3.80
C GLY A 397 8.87 -28.72 4.79
N ASN A 398 9.72 -28.00 5.50
CA ASN A 398 10.51 -28.56 6.59
C ASN A 398 9.82 -28.32 7.95
N ASN A 399 9.80 -29.36 8.79
CA ASN A 399 9.35 -29.33 10.17
C ASN A 399 10.39 -30.03 11.08
N TYR A 400 10.19 -30.00 12.41
CA TYR A 400 11.10 -30.63 13.39
C TYR A 400 11.29 -32.14 13.18
N SER A 401 10.33 -32.81 12.54
CA SER A 401 10.30 -34.25 12.31
C SER A 401 10.76 -34.67 10.90
N GLY A 402 11.14 -33.71 10.04
CA GLY A 402 11.57 -33.97 8.67
C GLY A 402 10.86 -33.10 7.63
N THR A 403 10.85 -33.58 6.38
CA THR A 403 10.32 -32.85 5.21
C THR A 403 9.00 -33.47 4.74
N THR A 404 7.98 -32.63 4.56
CA THR A 404 6.71 -32.99 3.93
C THR A 404 6.72 -32.50 2.48
N THR A 405 6.46 -33.38 1.53
CA THR A 405 6.52 -33.07 0.09
C THR A 405 5.12 -32.83 -0.49
N ASN A 406 5.06 -32.32 -1.73
CA ASN A 406 3.82 -32.13 -2.50
C ASN A 406 2.78 -31.22 -1.82
N LEU A 407 3.25 -30.18 -1.11
CA LEU A 407 2.39 -29.20 -0.45
C LEU A 407 1.83 -28.16 -1.42
N ILE A 408 2.52 -27.98 -2.56
CA ILE A 408 2.09 -27.14 -3.67
C ILE A 408 2.00 -28.02 -4.92
N THR A 409 0.89 -27.92 -5.65
CA THR A 409 0.67 -28.62 -6.92
C THR A 409 0.48 -27.61 -8.04
N ALA A 410 0.87 -27.99 -9.25
CA ALA A 410 0.77 -27.14 -10.43
C ALA A 410 -0.05 -27.80 -11.53
N LYS A 411 -0.74 -26.98 -12.31
CA LYS A 411 -1.45 -27.38 -13.52
C LYS A 411 -1.26 -26.31 -14.58
N ASN A 412 -0.98 -26.72 -15.82
CA ASN A 412 -0.82 -25.82 -16.96
C ASN A 412 0.18 -24.68 -16.64
N CYS A 413 1.30 -25.03 -16.01
CA CYS A 413 2.32 -24.06 -15.64
C CYS A 413 3.56 -24.20 -16.54
N TYR A 414 4.20 -23.08 -16.85
CA TYR A 414 5.29 -23.04 -17.81
C TYR A 414 6.43 -22.15 -17.34
N TYR A 415 7.65 -22.42 -17.80
CA TYR A 415 8.80 -21.58 -17.47
C TYR A 415 9.82 -21.54 -18.58
N LEU A 416 10.55 -20.43 -18.65
CA LEU A 416 11.70 -20.28 -19.53
C LEU A 416 12.79 -21.29 -19.12
N SER A 417 13.12 -22.20 -20.03
CA SER A 417 14.12 -23.24 -19.81
C SER A 417 15.50 -22.64 -19.57
N ALA A 418 16.22 -23.19 -18.60
CA ALA A 418 17.62 -22.89 -18.34
C ALA A 418 18.36 -24.17 -17.93
N ASP A 419 19.68 -24.20 -18.14
CA ASP A 419 20.50 -25.38 -17.86
C ASP A 419 20.38 -25.81 -16.38
N GLY A 420 19.94 -27.06 -16.17
CA GLY A 420 19.79 -27.65 -14.84
C GLY A 420 18.64 -27.08 -14.01
N LEU A 421 17.77 -26.24 -14.58
CA LEU A 421 16.61 -25.69 -13.88
C LEU A 421 15.40 -26.63 -14.02
N ASN A 422 14.89 -27.12 -12.89
CA ASN A 422 13.65 -27.90 -12.83
C ASN A 422 12.44 -26.97 -12.71
N GLY A 423 11.25 -27.46 -13.04
CA GLY A 423 10.00 -26.71 -12.84
C GLY A 423 9.67 -26.46 -11.37
N ASP A 424 9.87 -27.49 -10.55
CA ASP A 424 9.93 -27.42 -9.09
C ASP A 424 11.36 -27.74 -8.64
N GLY A 425 11.99 -26.82 -7.92
CA GLY A 425 13.38 -26.95 -7.50
C GLY A 425 13.65 -28.10 -6.52
N ALA A 426 12.64 -28.54 -5.78
CA ALA A 426 12.74 -29.66 -4.83
C ALA A 426 12.19 -30.98 -5.37
N ASN A 427 11.56 -30.97 -6.56
CA ASN A 427 10.94 -32.15 -7.15
C ASN A 427 11.02 -32.11 -8.69
N ALA A 428 12.05 -32.74 -9.25
CA ALA A 428 12.26 -32.80 -10.71
C ALA A 428 11.12 -33.50 -11.46
N ASP A 429 10.39 -34.41 -10.79
CA ASP A 429 9.29 -35.19 -11.36
C ASP A 429 7.92 -34.52 -11.16
N ALA A 430 7.89 -33.26 -10.69
CA ALA A 430 6.64 -32.52 -10.50
C ALA A 430 5.85 -32.40 -11.81
N SER A 431 4.59 -32.86 -11.79
CA SER A 431 3.71 -32.80 -12.95
C SER A 431 3.06 -31.42 -13.10
N GLY A 432 2.57 -31.13 -14.31
CA GLY A 432 1.84 -29.88 -14.60
C GLY A 432 2.74 -28.65 -14.77
N ILE A 433 4.07 -28.81 -14.76
CA ILE A 433 5.05 -27.75 -15.02
C ILE A 433 5.90 -28.16 -16.23
N THR A 434 5.95 -27.31 -17.26
CA THR A 434 6.65 -27.61 -18.52
C THR A 434 7.67 -26.55 -18.87
N ALA A 435 8.91 -26.97 -19.14
CA ALA A 435 9.95 -26.09 -19.66
C ALA A 435 9.63 -25.67 -21.10
N LYS A 436 9.91 -24.42 -21.44
CA LYS A 436 9.70 -23.85 -22.77
C LYS A 436 10.88 -22.95 -23.12
N THR A 437 11.32 -22.98 -24.38
CA THR A 437 12.24 -21.97 -24.91
C THR A 437 11.56 -20.61 -25.00
N ALA A 438 12.34 -19.54 -25.17
CA ALA A 438 11.79 -18.20 -25.35
C ALA A 438 10.85 -18.13 -26.57
N ASP A 439 11.19 -18.79 -27.67
CA ASP A 439 10.36 -18.81 -28.88
C ASP A 439 9.04 -19.57 -28.66
N GLU A 440 9.07 -20.69 -27.93
CA GLU A 440 7.84 -21.40 -27.58
C GLU A 440 6.95 -20.62 -26.60
N LEU A 441 7.53 -19.86 -25.67
CA LEU A 441 6.75 -18.98 -24.78
C LEU A 441 6.12 -17.80 -25.53
N LYS A 442 6.67 -17.40 -26.69
CA LYS A 442 6.13 -16.35 -27.56
C LYS A 442 5.23 -16.88 -28.67
N ALA A 443 5.10 -18.20 -28.78
CA ALA A 443 4.30 -18.82 -29.82
C ALA A 443 2.83 -18.41 -29.69
N SER A 444 2.15 -18.25 -30.82
CA SER A 444 0.77 -17.73 -30.87
C SER A 444 -0.25 -18.62 -30.16
N ASP A 445 0.04 -19.91 -30.00
CA ASP A 445 -0.79 -20.89 -29.29
C ASP A 445 -0.56 -20.92 -27.78
N MET A 446 0.48 -20.25 -27.27
CA MET A 446 0.84 -20.26 -25.84
C MET A 446 -0.29 -19.72 -24.95
N ALA A 447 -0.99 -18.67 -25.37
CA ALA A 447 -2.15 -18.17 -24.64
C ALA A 447 -3.26 -19.22 -24.51
N GLY A 448 -3.48 -20.05 -25.56
CA GLY A 448 -4.45 -21.14 -25.52
C GLY A 448 -4.09 -22.25 -24.52
N LEU A 449 -2.79 -22.49 -24.31
CA LEU A 449 -2.29 -23.42 -23.28
C LEU A 449 -2.46 -22.88 -21.86
N LEU A 450 -2.25 -21.57 -21.68
CA LEU A 450 -2.46 -20.88 -20.41
C LEU A 450 -3.94 -20.68 -20.09
N GLY A 451 -4.83 -20.70 -21.08
CA GLY A 451 -6.27 -20.59 -20.90
C GLY A 451 -6.83 -19.19 -21.19
N SER A 452 -8.15 -19.05 -21.05
CA SER A 452 -8.92 -17.90 -21.56
C SER A 452 -8.60 -16.55 -20.93
N SER A 453 -7.87 -16.53 -19.81
CA SER A 453 -7.44 -15.29 -19.16
C SER A 453 -6.29 -14.61 -19.91
N TYR A 454 -5.63 -15.29 -20.84
CA TYR A 454 -4.49 -14.78 -21.58
C TYR A 454 -4.83 -14.45 -23.04
N ILE A 455 -4.10 -13.47 -23.58
CA ILE A 455 -4.09 -13.11 -24.99
C ILE A 455 -2.67 -13.21 -25.53
N SER A 456 -2.55 -13.62 -26.79
CA SER A 456 -1.26 -13.67 -27.49
C SER A 456 -0.82 -12.27 -27.92
N GLN A 457 0.49 -12.06 -27.99
CA GLN A 457 1.08 -10.84 -28.54
C GLN A 457 1.94 -11.19 -29.75
N THR A 458 2.10 -10.25 -30.69
CA THR A 458 3.06 -10.40 -31.79
C THR A 458 4.47 -10.29 -31.24
N ASP A 459 5.30 -11.31 -31.50
CA ASP A 459 6.72 -11.38 -31.11
C ASP A 459 7.02 -11.16 -29.61
N ASN A 460 6.01 -11.36 -28.75
CA ASN A 460 6.11 -11.12 -27.32
C ASN A 460 5.36 -12.18 -26.50
N TYR A 461 5.65 -12.26 -25.20
CA TYR A 461 5.02 -13.24 -24.31
C TYR A 461 3.53 -12.92 -24.09
N PRO A 462 2.64 -13.92 -23.87
CA PRO A 462 1.23 -13.68 -23.60
C PRO A 462 0.99 -12.79 -22.38
N ILE A 463 0.04 -11.86 -22.47
CA ILE A 463 -0.39 -11.03 -21.32
C ILE A 463 -1.79 -11.42 -20.91
N LEU A 464 -2.24 -10.93 -19.76
CA LEU A 464 -3.61 -11.15 -19.31
C LEU A 464 -4.55 -10.26 -20.12
N GLY A 465 -5.74 -10.78 -20.45
CA GLY A 465 -6.70 -10.07 -21.29
C GLY A 465 -7.14 -8.72 -20.74
N TRP A 466 -7.18 -8.57 -19.41
CA TRP A 466 -7.51 -7.28 -18.78
C TRP A 466 -6.44 -6.20 -19.01
N GLN A 467 -5.24 -6.57 -19.47
CA GLN A 467 -4.16 -5.65 -19.81
C GLN A 467 -4.21 -5.20 -21.29
N ASP A 468 -5.15 -5.71 -22.10
CA ASP A 468 -5.24 -5.37 -23.52
C ASP A 468 -5.60 -3.89 -23.69
N PRO A 469 -4.71 -3.06 -24.28
CA PRO A 469 -5.04 -1.67 -24.55
C PRO A 469 -6.13 -1.50 -25.64
N ASN A 470 -6.44 -2.56 -26.40
CA ASN A 470 -7.40 -2.53 -27.50
C ASN A 470 -8.76 -3.17 -27.15
N ALA A 471 -8.97 -3.61 -25.91
CA ALA A 471 -10.26 -4.15 -25.50
C ALA A 471 -11.35 -3.06 -25.61
N GLU A 472 -12.39 -3.31 -26.42
CA GLU A 472 -13.50 -2.37 -26.67
C GLU A 472 -14.42 -2.13 -25.45
N SER A 473 -14.09 -2.66 -24.28
CA SER A 473 -14.80 -2.43 -23.02
C SER A 473 -13.90 -1.77 -21.97
N GLU A 474 -14.22 -0.51 -21.64
CA GLU A 474 -13.74 0.26 -20.49
C GLU A 474 -12.34 0.90 -20.57
N CYS A 475 -12.09 1.64 -21.65
CA CYS A 475 -11.05 2.66 -21.73
C CYS A 475 -11.35 3.88 -20.80
N ARG A 476 -11.41 3.67 -19.47
CA ARG A 476 -11.50 4.75 -18.47
C ARG A 476 -10.58 4.62 -17.24
N ILE A 477 -9.71 3.60 -17.13
CA ILE A 477 -8.94 3.37 -15.89
C ILE A 477 -7.43 3.24 -16.10
N TYR A 478 -6.85 3.95 -17.07
CA TYR A 478 -5.39 4.04 -17.15
C TYR A 478 -4.96 5.50 -17.31
N GLY A 479 -4.84 6.18 -16.17
CA GLY A 479 -3.98 7.36 -16.08
C GLY A 479 -2.56 6.97 -16.50
N ASN A 480 -2.18 7.30 -17.72
CA ASN A 480 -0.80 7.34 -18.24
C ASN A 480 0.09 6.08 -18.04
N ILE A 481 -0.44 4.87 -18.20
CA ILE A 481 0.43 3.70 -18.47
C ILE A 481 0.36 3.39 -19.96
N CYS A 482 1.01 4.25 -20.76
CA CYS A 482 1.47 3.84 -22.08
C CYS A 482 2.57 2.79 -21.86
N CYS A 483 2.23 1.51 -21.96
CA CYS A 483 3.20 0.46 -22.23
C CYS A 483 4.00 0.89 -23.47
N HIS A 484 5.23 1.35 -23.26
CA HIS A 484 6.15 1.68 -24.33
C HIS A 484 6.47 0.40 -25.10
N SER A 485 5.82 0.21 -26.25
CA SER A 485 6.34 -0.62 -27.33
C SER A 485 6.84 0.31 -28.43
N ARG A 486 8.12 0.16 -28.78
CA ARG A 486 8.63 0.40 -30.12
C ARG A 486 9.24 -0.89 -30.61
#